data_AF-A0A4Q4ZH17-F1
#
_entry.id   AF-A0A4Q4ZH17-F1
#
_cell.length_a   1.000
_cell.length_b   1.000
_cell.length_c   1.000
_cell.angle_alpha   90.00
_cell.angle_beta   90.00
_cell.angle_gamma   90.00
#
_symmetry.space_group_name_H-M   'P 1'
#
loop_
_entity.id
_entity.type
_entity.pdbx_description
1 polymer ?
#
loop_
_entity_poly.entity_id
_entity_poly.type
_entity_poly.pdbx_seq_one_letter_code
_entity_poly.pdbx_strand_id
1 'polypeptide(L)'
;MAGRRTPPPDVIPHPALDVPVEVAEPEKSGVDKLVFGVTALIAIGFLVWGFVSTSSLASVSSDSLTLTMTNAGWLFVTTASAFVVFVIWLALGKFGNIPLGRDDEEPEFRTVSWVAMMFSAGMGIGLMFYGVSEPISHFATPPPGTGEAGNPEAAQTAMATTLFHWTLHPWAIYAVVGLAIAYGVYRKGRLQLISSAFEPLLGDRANGPWGKVIDMLAIFATLFGSAASLGLGALQIQSGLQIVAGIGEVGNSVLIAIIAVLTVAFVLSAVSGVAKGIQWLSNINMVLAVVLALFVFIVGPTVFMLNLVPTSIGTYVGDLPMMSARTSAEGTETRDWLAGWTVFYWAWWLSWTPFVGMFIARISRGRTIRQFVTGVLLVPSLVSLVWFCIFGGAAIHLQKTGTDIAGAATPESQLFDTLAAYPAATAASVLVMVLVAIFFVSGADAASIVMGSLSERGALEPSKATVIFWGVATGAVAAVMLLVGGEDALSGLQTITIVAALPFVVVMVGLAVALVKDLSSDPMVVRRQYALDAVDAAVVAGVTEHGDDFVIPVEKDPNADA
;
A
#
# COMPACT_ATOMS: atom_id res chain seq x y z
N MET A 1 22.66 32.11 -18.76
CA MET A 1 23.56 31.40 -17.82
C MET A 1 24.17 32.42 -16.87
N ALA A 2 23.58 32.59 -15.70
CA ALA A 2 24.22 33.29 -14.59
C ALA A 2 24.38 32.24 -13.47
N GLY A 3 25.62 31.83 -13.20
CA GLY A 3 25.91 30.82 -12.20
C GLY A 3 25.51 31.34 -10.82
N ARG A 4 24.63 30.61 -10.13
CA ARG A 4 24.35 30.82 -8.71
C ARG A 4 25.66 30.55 -7.96
N ARG A 5 26.30 31.60 -7.46
CA ARG A 5 27.41 31.47 -6.49
C ARG A 5 26.79 30.97 -5.19
N THR A 6 27.25 29.82 -4.71
CA THR A 6 26.99 29.39 -3.34
C THR A 6 27.53 30.46 -2.38
N PRO A 7 26.76 30.86 -1.35
CA PRO A 7 27.26 31.80 -0.35
C PRO A 7 28.47 31.20 0.39
N PRO A 8 29.39 32.05 0.90
CA PRO A 8 30.56 31.59 1.65
C PRO A 8 30.16 30.80 2.92
N PRO A 9 31.07 29.95 3.47
CA PRO A 9 30.75 28.94 4.49
C PRO A 9 30.11 29.44 5.78
N ASP A 10 30.23 30.74 6.08
CA ASP A 10 29.75 31.38 7.31
C ASP A 10 28.41 32.13 7.16
N VAL A 11 27.78 32.11 5.98
CA VAL A 11 26.48 32.77 5.76
C VAL A 11 25.36 31.77 5.96
N ILE A 12 24.57 31.94 7.03
CA ILE A 12 23.33 31.20 7.23
C ILE A 12 22.38 31.55 6.06
N PRO A 13 22.07 30.61 5.16
CA PRO A 13 21.22 30.90 4.02
C PRO A 13 19.82 31.32 4.49
N HIS A 14 19.20 32.29 3.82
CA HIS A 14 17.85 32.72 4.19
C HIS A 14 16.89 31.52 4.14
N PRO A 15 16.03 31.29 5.15
CA PRO A 15 15.18 30.09 5.26
C PRO A 15 14.11 29.96 4.14
N ALA A 16 14.01 30.97 3.28
CA ALA A 16 13.13 30.99 2.12
C ALA A 16 13.82 30.45 0.84
N LEU A 17 15.13 30.23 0.87
CA LEU A 17 15.89 29.72 -0.27
C LEU A 17 15.94 28.20 -0.23
N ASP A 18 15.72 27.57 -1.39
CA ASP A 18 16.06 26.17 -1.58
C ASP A 18 17.58 26.09 -1.74
N VAL A 19 18.24 25.57 -0.71
CA VAL A 19 19.69 25.37 -0.69
C VAL A 19 19.95 23.91 -1.06
N PRO A 20 20.93 23.62 -1.95
CA PRO A 20 21.34 22.25 -2.20
C PRO A 20 21.69 21.56 -0.88
N VAL A 21 20.98 20.48 -0.56
CA VAL A 21 21.27 19.64 0.60
C VAL A 21 22.08 18.46 0.11
N GLU A 22 23.23 18.20 0.73
CA GLU A 22 24.01 16.99 0.48
C GLU A 22 23.14 15.78 0.81
N VAL A 23 23.14 14.78 -0.07
CA VAL A 23 22.43 13.53 0.18
C VAL A 23 23.14 12.83 1.34
N ALA A 24 22.41 12.57 2.41
CA ALA A 24 22.92 11.84 3.56
C ALA A 24 23.36 10.45 3.11
N GLU A 25 24.64 10.15 3.30
CA GLU A 25 25.15 8.79 3.20
C GLU A 25 25.20 8.17 4.59
N PRO A 26 24.90 6.87 4.73
CA PRO A 26 24.98 6.21 6.02
C PRO A 26 26.45 6.21 6.49
N GLU A 27 26.71 6.68 7.72
CA GLU A 27 28.07 6.70 8.31
C GLU A 27 28.78 5.34 8.28
N LYS A 28 28.00 4.25 8.21
CA LYS A 28 28.49 2.87 8.13
C LYS A 28 27.68 2.12 7.10
N SER A 29 28.37 1.43 6.19
CA SER A 29 27.75 0.51 5.23
C SER A 29 27.44 -0.85 5.85
N GLY A 30 26.35 -1.48 5.42
CA GLY A 30 26.00 -2.87 5.75
C GLY A 30 25.00 -3.00 6.91
N VAL A 31 24.81 -4.25 7.36
CA VAL A 31 23.76 -4.65 8.31
C VAL A 31 23.81 -3.87 9.63
N ASP A 32 22.69 -3.24 10.00
CA ASP A 32 22.46 -2.77 11.36
C ASP A 32 22.17 -3.99 12.24
N LYS A 33 23.22 -4.48 12.92
CA LYS A 33 23.17 -5.67 13.76
C LYS A 33 22.05 -5.64 14.81
N LEU A 34 21.66 -4.46 15.30
CA LEU A 34 20.59 -4.36 16.29
C LEU A 34 19.23 -4.52 15.62
N VAL A 35 18.98 -3.75 14.54
CA VAL A 35 17.71 -3.81 13.80
C VAL A 35 17.51 -5.20 13.23
N PHE A 36 18.49 -5.72 12.49
CA PHE A 36 18.43 -7.06 11.91
C PHE A 36 18.37 -8.16 12.98
N GLY A 37 19.23 -8.10 14.00
CA GLY A 37 19.31 -9.14 15.02
C GLY A 37 18.02 -9.29 15.84
N VAL A 38 17.41 -8.18 16.25
CA VAL A 38 16.16 -8.20 17.03
C VAL A 38 14.99 -8.64 16.15
N THR A 39 14.87 -8.10 14.94
CA THR A 39 13.78 -8.47 14.03
C THR A 39 13.86 -9.93 13.59
N ALA A 40 15.06 -10.42 13.25
CA ALA A 40 15.30 -11.82 12.92
C ALA A 40 14.97 -12.75 14.10
N LEU A 41 15.37 -12.38 15.33
CA LEU A 41 15.11 -13.21 16.52
C LEU A 41 13.60 -13.37 16.77
N ILE A 42 12.83 -12.29 16.68
CA ILE A 42 11.37 -12.33 16.88
C ILE A 42 10.70 -13.09 15.73
N ALA A 43 11.12 -12.88 14.48
CA ALA A 43 10.59 -13.62 13.33
C ALA A 43 10.84 -15.13 13.47
N ILE A 44 12.07 -15.53 13.83
CA ILE A 44 12.41 -16.93 14.10
C ILE A 44 11.62 -17.46 15.31
N GLY A 45 11.48 -16.67 16.38
CA GLY A 45 10.68 -17.05 17.55
C GLY A 45 9.21 -17.32 17.20
N PHE A 46 8.61 -16.48 16.36
CA PHE A 46 7.26 -16.68 15.84
C PHE A 46 7.17 -17.96 15.00
N LEU A 47 8.13 -18.21 14.11
CA LEU A 47 8.19 -19.43 13.30
C LEU A 47 8.30 -20.68 14.18
N VAL A 48 9.21 -20.67 15.15
CA VAL A 48 9.39 -21.79 16.09
C VAL A 48 8.10 -22.04 16.86
N TRP A 49 7.44 -20.99 17.37
CA TRP A 49 6.17 -21.14 18.08
C TRP A 49 5.08 -21.75 17.18
N GLY A 50 4.95 -21.26 15.95
CA GLY A 50 3.96 -21.77 14.99
C GLY A 50 4.17 -23.22 14.57
N PHE A 51 5.42 -23.65 14.38
CA PHE A 51 5.72 -25.04 14.02
C PHE A 51 5.71 -26.01 15.21
N VAL A 52 6.07 -25.56 16.41
CA VAL A 52 6.06 -26.40 17.62
C VAL A 52 4.66 -26.54 18.20
N SER A 53 3.87 -25.47 18.18
CA SER A 53 2.52 -25.46 18.78
C SER A 53 1.56 -24.56 18.01
N THR A 54 1.13 -25.04 16.84
CA THR A 54 0.14 -24.36 16.00
C THR A 54 -1.18 -24.08 16.75
N SER A 55 -1.64 -25.02 17.59
CA SER A 55 -2.87 -24.85 18.36
C SER A 55 -2.79 -23.73 19.40
N SER A 56 -1.65 -23.62 20.11
CA SER A 56 -1.43 -22.52 21.05
C SER A 56 -1.35 -21.18 20.34
N LEU A 57 -0.64 -21.11 19.21
CA LEU A 57 -0.56 -19.89 18.40
C LEU A 57 -1.94 -19.48 17.87
N ALA A 58 -2.76 -20.43 17.42
CA ALA A 58 -4.12 -20.17 16.95
C ALA A 58 -5.01 -19.59 18.05
N SER A 59 -5.00 -20.19 19.24
CA SER A 59 -5.77 -19.69 20.40
C SER A 59 -5.35 -18.26 20.76
N VAL A 60 -4.04 -18.02 20.93
CA VAL A 60 -3.54 -16.69 21.33
C VAL A 60 -3.80 -15.65 20.24
N SER A 61 -3.69 -16.02 18.97
CA SER A 61 -3.98 -15.10 17.85
C SER A 61 -5.46 -14.73 17.81
N SER A 62 -6.37 -15.68 18.02
CA SER A 62 -7.82 -15.43 18.08
C SER A 62 -8.21 -14.53 19.27
N ASP A 63 -7.65 -14.79 20.45
CA ASP A 63 -7.86 -13.93 21.63
C ASP A 63 -7.33 -12.51 21.38
N SER A 64 -6.14 -12.41 20.77
CA SER A 64 -5.52 -11.14 20.42
C SER A 64 -6.32 -10.36 19.38
N LEU A 65 -6.90 -11.03 18.39
CA LEU A 65 -7.80 -10.43 17.41
C LEU A 65 -9.05 -9.88 18.09
N THR A 66 -9.67 -10.67 18.97
CA THR A 66 -10.86 -10.24 19.71
C THR A 66 -10.58 -9.00 20.56
N LEU A 67 -9.45 -8.98 21.28
CA LEU A 67 -9.00 -7.82 22.06
C LEU A 67 -8.72 -6.61 21.15
N THR A 68 -8.08 -6.83 20.01
CA THR A 68 -7.76 -5.77 19.05
C THR A 68 -9.03 -5.15 18.46
N MET A 69 -9.98 -5.97 18.01
CA MET A 69 -11.23 -5.50 17.42
C MET A 69 -12.13 -4.80 18.44
N THR A 70 -12.13 -5.27 19.69
CA THR A 70 -12.93 -4.67 20.76
C THR A 70 -12.37 -3.32 21.21
N ASN A 71 -11.05 -3.19 21.34
CA ASN A 71 -10.43 -1.98 21.93
C ASN A 71 -9.90 -0.99 20.89
N ALA A 72 -9.44 -1.49 19.74
CA ALA A 72 -8.68 -0.73 18.74
C ALA A 72 -9.22 -0.84 17.30
N GLY A 73 -10.32 -1.57 17.05
CA GLY A 73 -10.91 -1.66 15.70
C GLY A 73 -11.26 -0.30 15.10
N TRP A 74 -11.76 0.63 15.95
CA TRP A 74 -12.05 2.01 15.56
C TRP A 74 -10.80 2.79 15.08
N LEU A 75 -9.62 2.44 15.60
CA LEU A 75 -8.37 3.10 15.25
C LEU A 75 -8.02 2.82 13.79
N PHE A 76 -8.20 1.59 13.31
CA PHE A 76 -7.98 1.24 11.90
C PHE A 76 -8.94 2.00 10.98
N VAL A 77 -10.25 1.94 11.27
CA VAL A 77 -11.30 2.61 10.48
C VAL A 77 -11.06 4.12 10.41
N THR A 78 -10.84 4.75 11.57
CA THR A 78 -10.62 6.20 11.65
C THR A 78 -9.33 6.61 10.97
N THR A 79 -8.24 5.86 11.15
CA THR A 79 -6.94 6.18 10.55
C THR A 79 -6.99 6.08 9.03
N ALA A 80 -7.57 5.01 8.48
CA ALA A 80 -7.69 4.83 7.03
C ALA A 80 -8.48 5.98 6.39
N SER A 81 -9.65 6.30 6.96
CA SER A 81 -10.49 7.41 6.48
C SER A 81 -9.82 8.78 6.66
N ALA A 82 -9.13 9.00 7.79
CA ALA A 82 -8.38 10.22 8.04
C ALA A 82 -7.24 10.41 7.03
N PHE A 83 -6.56 9.35 6.60
CA PHE A 83 -5.51 9.44 5.58
C PHE A 83 -6.04 9.86 4.21
N VAL A 84 -7.23 9.43 3.82
CA VAL A 84 -7.88 9.91 2.58
C VAL A 84 -8.07 11.43 2.63
N VAL A 85 -8.70 11.92 3.70
CA VAL A 85 -8.92 13.37 3.90
C VAL A 85 -7.59 14.12 3.97
N PHE A 86 -6.61 13.57 4.69
CA PHE A 86 -5.30 14.15 4.90
C PHE A 86 -4.52 14.37 3.61
N VAL A 87 -4.37 13.34 2.76
CA VAL A 87 -3.58 13.48 1.52
C VAL A 87 -4.29 14.38 0.52
N ILE A 88 -5.62 14.34 0.45
CA ILE A 88 -6.41 15.26 -0.38
C ILE A 88 -6.21 16.71 0.10
N TRP A 89 -6.26 16.94 1.41
CA TRP A 89 -5.99 18.25 2.00
C TRP A 89 -4.57 18.76 1.69
N LEU A 90 -3.55 17.90 1.75
CA LEU A 90 -2.18 18.26 1.34
C LEU A 90 -2.12 18.67 -0.14
N ALA A 91 -2.79 17.92 -1.02
CA ALA A 91 -2.78 18.15 -2.46
C ALA A 91 -3.52 19.43 -2.89
N LEU A 92 -4.67 19.71 -2.26
CA LEU A 92 -5.49 20.89 -2.53
C LEU A 92 -4.98 22.14 -1.81
N GLY A 93 -4.32 21.96 -0.67
CA GLY A 93 -3.84 23.04 0.19
C GLY A 93 -2.54 23.71 -0.26
N LYS A 94 -1.94 24.48 0.66
CA LYS A 94 -0.71 25.25 0.43
C LYS A 94 0.51 24.40 0.10
N PHE A 95 0.51 23.12 0.49
CA PHE A 95 1.63 22.20 0.28
C PHE A 95 1.65 21.58 -1.12
N GLY A 96 0.52 21.58 -1.84
CA GLY A 96 0.36 20.86 -3.10
C GLY A 96 1.35 21.28 -4.21
N ASN A 97 1.92 22.49 -4.14
CA ASN A 97 2.87 23.00 -5.13
C ASN A 97 4.33 22.64 -4.83
N ILE A 98 4.64 22.07 -3.67
CA ILE A 98 6.01 21.69 -3.32
C ILE A 98 6.46 20.56 -4.26
N PRO A 99 7.60 20.68 -4.96
CA PRO A 99 8.17 19.59 -5.74
C PRO A 99 8.87 18.57 -4.82
N LEU A 100 8.78 17.28 -5.19
CA LEU A 100 9.50 16.17 -4.58
C LEU A 100 10.93 16.12 -5.13
N GLY A 101 11.70 17.14 -4.79
CA GLY A 101 13.00 17.44 -5.38
C GLY A 101 13.33 18.93 -5.20
N ARG A 102 14.20 19.46 -6.05
CA ARG A 102 14.54 20.89 -6.05
C ARG A 102 13.45 21.75 -6.68
N ASP A 103 13.44 23.05 -6.35
CA ASP A 103 12.47 24.03 -6.87
C ASP A 103 12.38 24.03 -8.42
N ASP A 104 13.49 23.74 -9.10
CA ASP A 104 13.64 23.70 -10.56
C ASP A 104 13.84 22.29 -11.14
N GLU A 105 13.63 21.24 -10.33
CA GLU A 105 13.81 19.86 -10.77
C GLU A 105 12.59 19.35 -11.56
N GLU A 106 12.82 18.95 -12.81
CA GLU A 106 11.79 18.34 -13.64
C GLU A 106 11.56 16.85 -13.25
N PRO A 107 10.36 16.30 -13.53
CA PRO A 107 10.10 14.89 -13.28
C PRO A 107 11.06 13.96 -14.02
N GLU A 108 11.64 13.01 -13.29
CA GLU A 108 12.59 12.02 -13.85
C GLU A 108 11.93 11.15 -14.94
N PHE A 109 10.68 10.75 -14.70
CA PHE A 109 9.89 9.96 -15.64
C PHE A 109 8.80 10.79 -16.31
N ARG A 110 8.63 10.60 -17.62
CA ARG A 110 7.50 11.15 -18.38
C ARG A 110 6.18 10.69 -17.78
N THR A 111 5.15 11.54 -17.86
CA THR A 111 3.85 11.29 -17.20
C THR A 111 3.21 9.97 -17.61
N VAL A 112 3.28 9.60 -18.89
CA VAL A 112 2.73 8.32 -19.38
C VAL A 112 3.46 7.13 -18.76
N SER A 113 4.80 7.18 -18.70
CA SER A 113 5.61 6.12 -18.09
C SER A 113 5.33 6.00 -16.59
N TRP A 114 5.17 7.13 -15.90
CA TRP A 114 4.83 7.17 -14.48
C TRP A 114 3.46 6.54 -14.18
N VAL A 115 2.43 6.90 -14.96
CA VAL A 115 1.10 6.29 -14.88
C VAL A 115 1.15 4.78 -15.16
N ALA A 116 1.91 4.35 -16.17
CA ALA A 116 2.08 2.93 -16.48
C ALA A 116 2.77 2.15 -15.35
N MET A 117 3.76 2.75 -14.69
CA MET A 117 4.42 2.13 -13.52
C MET A 117 3.46 2.02 -12.33
N MET A 118 2.60 3.02 -12.10
CA MET A 118 1.55 2.95 -11.07
C MET A 118 0.49 1.88 -11.38
N PHE A 119 0.11 1.75 -12.65
CA PHE A 119 -0.78 0.68 -13.10
C PHE A 119 -0.21 -0.70 -12.74
N SER A 120 1.08 -0.93 -13.03
CA SER A 120 1.75 -2.18 -12.69
C SER A 120 1.78 -2.44 -11.18
N ALA A 121 2.01 -1.39 -10.37
CA ALA A 121 2.00 -1.51 -8.90
C ALA A 121 0.62 -1.77 -8.31
N GLY A 122 -0.46 -1.36 -8.98
CA GLY A 122 -1.84 -1.64 -8.57
C GLY A 122 -2.30 -3.08 -8.82
N MET A 123 -1.59 -3.82 -9.67
CA MET A 123 -1.92 -5.20 -10.00
C MET A 123 -1.20 -6.16 -9.05
N GLY A 124 -1.94 -7.08 -8.43
CA GLY A 124 -1.35 -8.05 -7.50
C GLY A 124 -2.24 -9.26 -7.23
N ILE A 125 -1.73 -10.17 -6.40
CA ILE A 125 -2.45 -11.39 -5.95
C ILE A 125 -3.81 -11.04 -5.36
N GLY A 126 -3.89 -9.92 -4.64
CA GLY A 126 -5.13 -9.44 -4.04
C GLY A 126 -6.26 -9.25 -5.04
N LEU A 127 -5.99 -8.63 -6.20
CA LEU A 127 -7.01 -8.45 -7.26
C LEU A 127 -7.40 -9.79 -7.87
N MET A 128 -6.48 -10.74 -7.99
CA MET A 128 -6.79 -12.08 -8.49
C MET A 128 -7.72 -12.83 -7.53
N PHE A 129 -7.39 -12.83 -6.23
CA PHE A 129 -8.12 -13.56 -5.21
C PHE A 129 -9.49 -12.93 -4.93
N TYR A 130 -9.51 -11.62 -4.61
CA TYR A 130 -10.72 -10.90 -4.21
C TYR A 130 -11.53 -10.35 -5.38
N GLY A 131 -10.97 -10.34 -6.60
CA GLY A 131 -11.60 -9.81 -7.81
C GLY A 131 -12.99 -10.39 -8.09
N VAL A 132 -13.18 -11.66 -7.78
CA VAL A 132 -14.49 -12.33 -7.79
C VAL A 132 -15.04 -12.47 -6.38
N SER A 133 -14.22 -12.94 -5.44
CA SER A 133 -14.73 -13.46 -4.18
C SER A 133 -15.35 -12.41 -3.26
N GLU A 134 -14.85 -11.18 -3.28
CA GLU A 134 -15.40 -10.12 -2.44
C GLU A 134 -16.75 -9.59 -2.96
N PRO A 135 -16.89 -9.16 -4.25
CA PRO A 135 -18.18 -8.74 -4.78
C PRO A 135 -19.26 -9.81 -4.65
N ILE A 136 -18.94 -11.09 -4.92
CA ILE A 136 -19.94 -12.16 -4.81
C ILE A 136 -20.32 -12.43 -3.35
N SER A 137 -19.36 -12.38 -2.42
CA SER A 137 -19.64 -12.55 -0.99
C SER A 137 -20.54 -11.43 -0.47
N HIS A 138 -20.28 -10.18 -0.82
CA HIS A 138 -21.13 -9.05 -0.43
C HIS A 138 -22.48 -9.04 -1.17
N PHE A 139 -22.56 -9.63 -2.35
CA PHE A 139 -23.84 -9.78 -3.04
C PHE A 139 -24.72 -10.84 -2.38
N ALA A 140 -24.14 -11.97 -2.00
CA ALA A 140 -24.84 -13.08 -1.35
C ALA A 140 -25.17 -12.78 0.11
N THR A 141 -24.23 -12.20 0.83
CA THR A 141 -24.33 -11.80 2.24
C THR A 141 -24.01 -10.31 2.36
N PRO A 142 -25.02 -9.42 2.21
CA PRO A 142 -24.82 -7.99 2.25
C PRO A 142 -24.13 -7.51 3.53
N PRO A 143 -23.26 -6.47 3.43
CA PRO A 143 -22.63 -5.88 4.60
C PRO A 143 -23.66 -5.45 5.67
N PRO A 144 -23.31 -5.50 6.97
CA PRO A 144 -24.18 -5.07 8.04
C PRO A 144 -24.73 -3.65 7.81
N GLY A 145 -26.03 -3.48 8.05
CA GLY A 145 -26.72 -2.20 7.87
C GLY A 145 -27.08 -1.84 6.43
N THR A 146 -26.97 -2.77 5.47
CA THR A 146 -27.24 -2.52 4.03
C THR A 146 -28.40 -3.34 3.43
N GLY A 147 -29.21 -3.96 4.28
CA GLY A 147 -30.34 -4.81 3.87
C GLY A 147 -30.04 -6.31 3.96
N GLU A 148 -31.05 -7.12 3.67
CA GLU A 148 -30.96 -8.59 3.72
C GLU A 148 -30.49 -9.18 2.38
N ALA A 149 -30.05 -10.44 2.41
CA ALA A 149 -29.69 -11.18 1.20
C ALA A 149 -30.83 -11.14 0.15
N GLY A 150 -30.47 -10.87 -1.11
CA GLY A 150 -31.44 -10.78 -2.20
C GLY A 150 -32.18 -9.45 -2.32
N ASN A 151 -31.82 -8.41 -1.53
CA ASN A 151 -32.38 -7.08 -1.70
C ASN A 151 -32.07 -6.47 -3.09
N PRO A 152 -32.92 -5.56 -3.61
CA PRO A 152 -32.74 -4.98 -4.95
C PRO A 152 -31.41 -4.25 -5.15
N GLU A 153 -30.87 -3.67 -4.08
CA GLU A 153 -29.64 -2.87 -4.07
C GLU A 153 -28.36 -3.72 -3.86
N ALA A 154 -28.48 -5.03 -3.61
CA ALA A 154 -27.36 -5.87 -3.16
C ALA A 154 -26.16 -5.84 -4.11
N ALA A 155 -26.41 -5.80 -5.43
CA ALA A 155 -25.34 -5.71 -6.42
C ALA A 155 -24.60 -4.36 -6.39
N GLN A 156 -25.32 -3.27 -6.11
CA GLN A 156 -24.74 -1.92 -6.01
C GLN A 156 -23.92 -1.80 -4.73
N THR A 157 -24.49 -2.23 -3.61
CA THR A 157 -23.82 -2.26 -2.30
C THR A 157 -22.56 -3.12 -2.32
N ALA A 158 -22.64 -4.31 -2.94
CA ALA A 158 -21.49 -5.20 -3.06
C ALA A 158 -20.33 -4.52 -3.78
N MET A 159 -20.62 -3.96 -4.97
CA MET A 159 -19.61 -3.26 -5.76
C MET A 159 -19.06 -2.02 -5.04
N ALA A 160 -19.91 -1.21 -4.41
CA ALA A 160 -19.49 -0.02 -3.67
C ALA A 160 -18.58 -0.36 -2.47
N THR A 161 -18.92 -1.43 -1.74
CA THR A 161 -18.12 -1.93 -0.61
C THR A 161 -16.78 -2.45 -1.09
N THR A 162 -16.75 -3.20 -2.19
CA THR A 162 -15.48 -3.62 -2.79
C THR A 162 -14.63 -2.44 -3.26
N LEU A 163 -15.22 -1.44 -3.93
CA LEU A 163 -14.48 -0.24 -4.30
C LEU A 163 -13.93 0.51 -3.09
N PHE A 164 -14.67 0.53 -1.97
CA PHE A 164 -14.19 1.12 -0.73
C PHE A 164 -12.90 0.49 -0.22
N HIS A 165 -12.76 -0.84 -0.28
CA HIS A 165 -11.55 -1.53 0.15
C HIS A 165 -10.36 -1.41 -0.81
N TRP A 166 -10.59 -1.12 -2.10
CA TRP A 166 -9.57 -1.21 -3.16
C TRP A 166 -9.28 0.09 -3.92
N THR A 167 -9.91 1.21 -3.56
CA THR A 167 -9.71 2.51 -4.21
C THR A 167 -9.07 3.54 -3.27
N LEU A 168 -9.76 4.61 -2.89
CA LEU A 168 -9.11 5.78 -2.27
C LEU A 168 -8.35 5.46 -0.98
N HIS A 169 -8.90 4.61 -0.11
CA HIS A 169 -8.32 4.32 1.19
C HIS A 169 -6.95 3.61 1.15
N PRO A 170 -6.75 2.46 0.47
CA PRO A 170 -5.41 1.85 0.37
C PRO A 170 -4.40 2.80 -0.24
N TRP A 171 -4.79 3.50 -1.32
CA TRP A 171 -3.89 4.39 -2.03
C TRP A 171 -3.55 5.65 -1.23
N ALA A 172 -4.45 6.13 -0.37
CA ALA A 172 -4.15 7.20 0.57
C ALA A 172 -3.17 6.74 1.66
N ILE A 173 -3.34 5.54 2.20
CA ILE A 173 -2.42 4.92 3.15
C ILE A 173 -1.00 4.86 2.54
N TYR A 174 -0.88 4.42 1.28
CA TYR A 174 0.40 4.40 0.56
C TYR A 174 0.95 5.80 0.26
N ALA A 175 0.07 6.74 -0.12
CA ALA A 175 0.45 8.11 -0.42
C ALA A 175 1.10 8.80 0.79
N VAL A 176 0.64 8.54 2.02
CA VAL A 176 1.25 9.11 3.24
C VAL A 176 2.73 8.73 3.35
N VAL A 177 3.05 7.43 3.24
CA VAL A 177 4.43 6.95 3.37
C VAL A 177 5.25 7.32 2.15
N GLY A 178 4.71 7.13 0.94
CA GLY A 178 5.41 7.49 -0.28
C GLY A 178 5.74 8.98 -0.35
N LEU A 179 4.84 9.85 0.11
CA LEU A 179 5.09 11.28 0.20
C LEU A 179 6.15 11.61 1.26
N ALA A 180 6.07 10.99 2.44
CA ALA A 180 7.04 11.22 3.51
C ALA A 180 8.46 10.79 3.10
N ILE A 181 8.60 9.65 2.43
CA ILE A 181 9.88 9.16 1.90
C ILE A 181 10.35 10.06 0.76
N ALA A 182 9.50 10.34 -0.24
CA ALA A 182 9.89 11.15 -1.40
C ALA A 182 10.34 12.56 -0.99
N TYR A 183 9.61 13.19 -0.07
CA TYR A 183 9.99 14.49 0.48
C TYR A 183 11.29 14.38 1.29
N GLY A 184 11.38 13.42 2.21
CA GLY A 184 12.58 13.21 3.02
C GLY A 184 13.84 12.99 2.18
N VAL A 185 13.77 12.11 1.18
CA VAL A 185 14.93 11.76 0.34
C VAL A 185 15.24 12.85 -0.68
N TYR A 186 14.26 13.28 -1.49
CA TYR A 186 14.55 14.15 -2.64
C TYR A 186 14.56 15.63 -2.30
N ARG A 187 13.72 16.07 -1.35
CA ARG A 187 13.69 17.49 -0.92
C ARG A 187 14.69 17.74 0.20
N LYS A 188 14.77 16.86 1.19
CA LYS A 188 15.59 17.04 2.40
C LYS A 188 16.91 16.27 2.38
N GLY A 189 17.17 15.41 1.40
CA GLY A 189 18.43 14.66 1.30
C GLY A 189 18.61 13.60 2.40
N ARG A 190 17.55 13.10 3.04
CA ARG A 190 17.65 12.11 4.12
C ARG A 190 17.87 10.69 3.60
N LEU A 191 18.28 9.80 4.50
CA LEU A 191 18.33 8.35 4.26
C LEU A 191 16.94 7.80 3.93
N GLN A 192 16.90 6.73 3.14
CA GLN A 192 15.68 6.03 2.75
C GLN A 192 15.20 5.07 3.87
N LEU A 193 15.00 5.61 5.07
CA LEU A 193 14.45 4.92 6.23
C LEU A 193 13.11 5.53 6.62
N ILE A 194 12.22 4.71 7.18
CA ILE A 194 10.95 5.22 7.71
C ILE A 194 11.22 6.12 8.91
N SER A 195 12.17 5.75 9.76
CA SER A 195 12.63 6.54 10.90
C SER A 195 13.11 7.95 10.53
N SER A 196 13.79 8.11 9.40
CA SER A 196 14.28 9.42 8.94
C SER A 196 13.15 10.43 8.67
N ALA A 197 11.96 9.96 8.31
CA ALA A 197 10.80 10.83 8.14
C ALA A 197 10.25 11.39 9.48
N PHE A 198 10.70 10.85 10.62
CA PHE A 198 10.32 11.33 11.97
C PHE A 198 11.27 12.37 12.55
N GLU A 199 12.35 12.74 11.85
CA GLU A 199 13.27 13.79 12.28
C GLU A 199 12.58 15.10 12.71
N PRO A 200 11.50 15.58 12.05
CA PRO A 200 10.77 16.77 12.52
C PRO A 200 10.15 16.62 13.91
N LEU A 201 9.76 15.41 14.32
CA LEU A 201 9.17 15.15 15.63
C LEU A 201 10.20 14.75 16.68
N LEU A 202 11.18 13.93 16.29
CA LEU A 202 12.11 13.29 17.20
C LEU A 202 13.50 13.97 17.22
N GLY A 203 13.78 14.89 16.29
CA GLY A 203 15.10 15.45 16.06
C GLY A 203 16.13 14.35 15.83
N ASP A 204 17.32 14.51 16.42
CA ASP A 204 18.42 13.55 16.33
C ASP A 204 18.06 12.13 16.79
N ARG A 205 17.02 11.98 17.61
CA ARG A 205 16.56 10.66 18.08
C ARG A 205 15.97 9.80 16.95
N ALA A 206 15.61 10.41 15.81
CA ALA A 206 15.20 9.71 14.61
C ALA A 206 16.32 8.83 14.02
N ASN A 207 17.59 9.18 14.23
CA ASN A 207 18.74 8.36 13.86
C ASN A 207 19.27 7.51 15.03
N GLY A 208 18.59 7.57 16.19
CA GLY A 208 18.96 6.91 17.44
C GLY A 208 18.09 5.67 17.76
N PRO A 209 17.97 5.31 19.04
CA PRO A 209 17.22 4.12 19.47
C PRO A 209 15.75 4.12 19.05
N TRP A 210 15.09 5.28 19.10
CA TRP A 210 13.67 5.40 18.71
C TRP A 210 13.46 5.21 17.21
N GLY A 211 14.37 5.73 16.39
CA GLY A 211 14.37 5.46 14.96
C GLY A 211 14.48 3.97 14.63
N LYS A 212 15.39 3.27 15.31
CA LYS A 212 15.54 1.82 15.15
C LYS A 212 14.25 1.07 15.50
N VAL A 213 13.51 1.47 16.54
CA VAL A 213 12.22 0.87 16.87
C VAL A 213 11.22 1.05 15.71
N ILE A 214 11.15 2.24 15.12
CA ILE A 214 10.29 2.51 13.96
C ILE A 214 10.66 1.61 12.78
N ASP A 215 11.94 1.51 12.44
CA ASP A 215 12.40 0.67 11.33
C ASP A 215 12.17 -0.82 11.61
N MET A 216 12.33 -1.28 12.85
CA MET A 216 11.99 -2.65 13.26
C MET A 216 10.49 -2.95 13.08
N LEU A 217 9.61 -2.02 13.51
CA LEU A 217 8.17 -2.16 13.31
C LEU A 217 7.80 -2.16 11.81
N ALA A 218 8.47 -1.35 10.99
CA ALA A 218 8.29 -1.36 9.54
C ALA A 218 8.70 -2.70 8.91
N ILE A 219 9.80 -3.32 9.37
CA ILE A 219 10.20 -4.67 8.93
C ILE A 219 9.14 -5.70 9.32
N PHE A 220 8.63 -5.70 10.55
CA PHE A 220 7.58 -6.64 10.97
C PHE A 220 6.30 -6.46 10.18
N ALA A 221 5.86 -5.21 10.01
CA ALA A 221 4.68 -4.90 9.22
C ALA A 221 4.84 -5.44 7.79
N THR A 222 5.99 -5.19 7.16
CA THR A 222 6.29 -5.68 5.81
C THR A 222 6.31 -7.22 5.75
N LEU A 223 6.90 -7.88 6.75
CA LEU A 223 6.99 -9.34 6.83
C LEU A 223 5.60 -9.99 6.87
N PHE A 224 4.75 -9.59 7.81
CA PHE A 224 3.42 -10.18 7.96
C PHE A 224 2.47 -9.79 6.82
N GLY A 225 2.53 -8.55 6.32
CA GLY A 225 1.74 -8.10 5.18
C GLY A 225 2.08 -8.82 3.88
N SER A 226 3.38 -9.04 3.65
CA SER A 226 3.84 -9.80 2.48
C SER A 226 3.45 -11.27 2.63
N ALA A 227 3.62 -11.86 3.82
CA ALA A 227 3.20 -13.23 4.09
C ALA A 227 1.70 -13.45 3.86
N ALA A 228 0.84 -12.50 4.24
CA ALA A 228 -0.59 -12.54 3.93
C ALA A 228 -0.85 -12.67 2.42
N SER A 229 -0.22 -11.80 1.63
CA SER A 229 -0.33 -11.78 0.16
C SER A 229 0.16 -13.08 -0.47
N LEU A 230 1.31 -13.60 -0.01
CA LEU A 230 1.87 -14.86 -0.48
C LEU A 230 0.97 -16.05 -0.11
N GLY A 231 0.39 -16.04 1.08
CA GLY A 231 -0.55 -17.07 1.53
C GLY A 231 -1.81 -17.11 0.67
N LEU A 232 -2.42 -15.95 0.37
CA LEU A 232 -3.54 -15.85 -0.58
C LEU A 232 -3.17 -16.43 -1.94
N GLY A 233 -1.96 -16.17 -2.42
CA GLY A 233 -1.48 -16.70 -3.70
C GLY A 233 -1.32 -18.22 -3.68
N ALA A 234 -0.83 -18.77 -2.57
CA ALA A 234 -0.69 -20.20 -2.38
C ALA A 234 -2.05 -20.92 -2.37
N LEU A 235 -3.05 -20.35 -1.66
CA LEU A 235 -4.43 -20.85 -1.68
C LEU A 235 -5.03 -20.82 -3.10
N GLN A 236 -4.82 -19.72 -3.83
CA GLN A 236 -5.31 -19.59 -5.20
C GLN A 236 -4.67 -20.63 -6.15
N ILE A 237 -3.37 -20.89 -6.02
CA ILE A 237 -2.68 -21.91 -6.83
C ILE A 237 -3.13 -23.32 -6.44
N GLN A 238 -3.32 -23.59 -5.14
CA GLN A 238 -3.83 -24.87 -4.66
C GLN A 238 -5.19 -25.18 -5.27
N SER A 239 -6.14 -24.25 -5.19
CA SER A 239 -7.48 -24.41 -5.76
C SER A 239 -7.44 -24.60 -7.28
N GLY A 240 -6.64 -23.79 -7.98
CA GLY A 240 -6.44 -23.94 -9.42
C GLY A 240 -5.87 -25.30 -9.83
N LEU A 241 -4.93 -25.83 -9.04
CA LEU A 241 -4.34 -27.14 -9.27
C LEU A 241 -5.37 -28.26 -9.09
N GLN A 242 -6.21 -28.19 -8.05
CA GLN A 242 -7.27 -29.17 -7.82
C GLN A 242 -8.25 -29.23 -8.99
N ILE A 243 -8.67 -28.06 -9.46
CA ILE A 243 -9.64 -27.93 -10.56
C ILE A 243 -9.04 -28.40 -11.88
N VAL A 244 -7.81 -27.99 -12.22
CA VAL A 244 -7.17 -28.33 -13.50
C VAL A 244 -6.68 -29.77 -13.54
N ALA A 245 -6.09 -30.28 -12.46
CA ALA A 245 -5.56 -31.64 -12.40
C ALA A 245 -6.63 -32.68 -12.03
N GLY A 246 -7.81 -32.24 -11.58
CA GLY A 246 -8.87 -33.14 -11.11
C GLY A 246 -8.47 -33.96 -9.88
N ILE A 247 -7.46 -33.50 -9.15
CA ILE A 247 -7.07 -34.07 -7.86
C ILE A 247 -8.02 -33.46 -6.83
N GLY A 248 -8.71 -34.29 -6.04
CA GLY A 248 -9.74 -33.84 -5.09
C GLY A 248 -9.20 -32.92 -3.98
N GLU A 249 -9.86 -32.90 -2.82
CA GLU A 249 -9.38 -32.11 -1.69
C GLU A 249 -7.93 -32.47 -1.32
N VAL A 250 -7.04 -31.47 -1.40
CA VAL A 250 -5.63 -31.61 -1.04
C VAL A 250 -5.39 -30.93 0.29
N GLY A 251 -4.77 -31.63 1.23
CA GLY A 251 -4.49 -31.11 2.56
C GLY A 251 -3.32 -30.12 2.59
N ASN A 252 -3.04 -29.61 3.80
CA ASN A 252 -2.01 -28.60 4.09
C ASN A 252 -0.59 -28.94 3.58
N SER A 253 -0.30 -30.23 3.33
CA SER A 253 0.99 -30.66 2.76
C SER A 253 1.22 -30.11 1.35
N VAL A 254 0.18 -30.04 0.51
CA VAL A 254 0.29 -29.50 -0.85
C VAL A 254 0.46 -27.99 -0.80
N LEU A 255 -0.26 -27.29 0.08
CA LEU A 255 -0.12 -25.86 0.29
C LEU A 255 1.30 -25.48 0.74
N ILE A 256 1.87 -26.22 1.71
CA ILE A 256 3.27 -26.05 2.14
C ILE A 256 4.23 -26.32 0.97
N ALA A 257 3.98 -27.36 0.17
CA ALA A 257 4.83 -27.67 -0.98
C ALA A 257 4.79 -26.56 -2.04
N ILE A 258 3.62 -25.98 -2.33
CA ILE A 258 3.47 -24.84 -3.23
C ILE A 258 4.29 -23.66 -2.72
N ILE A 259 4.14 -23.30 -1.44
CA ILE A 259 4.90 -22.20 -0.83
C ILE A 259 6.40 -22.47 -0.89
N ALA A 260 6.84 -23.68 -0.58
CA ALA A 260 8.24 -24.07 -0.62
C ALA A 260 8.81 -23.94 -2.05
N VAL A 261 8.11 -24.44 -3.06
CA VAL A 261 8.52 -24.36 -4.47
C VAL A 261 8.61 -22.91 -4.94
N LEU A 262 7.60 -22.08 -4.63
CA LEU A 262 7.60 -20.67 -5.02
C LEU A 262 8.66 -19.87 -4.27
N THR A 263 8.90 -20.19 -3.00
CA THR A 263 9.97 -19.59 -2.20
C THR A 263 11.35 -19.94 -2.78
N VAL A 264 11.56 -21.20 -3.19
CA VAL A 264 12.78 -21.61 -3.88
C VAL A 264 12.94 -20.87 -5.21
N ALA A 265 11.87 -20.74 -6.01
CA ALA A 265 11.88 -20.00 -7.27
C ALA A 265 12.28 -18.53 -7.05
N PHE A 266 11.74 -17.90 -6.00
CA PHE A 266 12.14 -16.56 -5.58
C PHE A 266 13.62 -16.50 -5.14
N VAL A 267 14.09 -17.41 -4.29
CA VAL A 267 15.50 -17.40 -3.83
C VAL A 267 16.46 -17.52 -5.01
N LEU A 268 16.14 -18.38 -5.98
CA LEU A 268 16.91 -18.48 -7.22
C LEU A 268 16.90 -17.17 -8.00
N SER A 269 15.75 -16.49 -8.09
CA SER A 269 15.65 -15.14 -8.68
C SER A 269 16.54 -14.13 -7.96
N ALA A 270 16.44 -14.02 -6.63
CA ALA A 270 17.22 -13.07 -5.83
C ALA A 270 18.74 -13.32 -5.90
N VAL A 271 19.17 -14.58 -5.88
CA VAL A 271 20.60 -14.95 -5.97
C VAL A 271 21.16 -14.68 -7.35
N SER A 272 20.38 -14.96 -8.40
CA SER A 272 20.81 -14.81 -9.79
C SER A 272 21.15 -13.36 -10.17
N GLY A 273 20.68 -12.38 -9.40
CA GLY A 273 20.94 -10.96 -9.63
C GLY A 273 20.37 -10.46 -10.95
N VAL A 274 19.41 -11.19 -11.55
CA VAL A 274 18.79 -10.83 -12.82
C VAL A 274 17.73 -9.77 -12.53
N ALA A 275 18.16 -8.54 -12.21
CA ALA A 275 17.29 -7.38 -12.09
C ALA A 275 16.43 -7.19 -13.36
N LYS A 276 17.00 -7.55 -14.52
CA LYS A 276 16.28 -7.59 -15.82
C LYS A 276 15.17 -8.66 -15.85
N GLY A 277 15.32 -9.76 -15.12
CA GLY A 277 14.41 -10.90 -15.10
C GLY A 277 13.14 -10.58 -14.31
N ILE A 278 13.29 -9.93 -13.15
CA ILE A 278 12.16 -9.42 -12.35
C ILE A 278 11.36 -8.38 -13.16
N GLN A 279 12.05 -7.45 -13.82
CA GLN A 279 11.40 -6.46 -14.68
C GLN A 279 10.65 -7.13 -15.84
N TRP A 280 11.24 -8.14 -16.47
CA TRP A 280 10.61 -8.87 -17.58
C TRP A 280 9.41 -9.69 -17.11
N LEU A 281 9.53 -10.38 -15.97
CA LEU A 281 8.44 -11.11 -15.32
C LEU A 281 7.28 -10.18 -14.98
N SER A 282 7.53 -9.03 -14.37
CA SER A 282 6.49 -8.03 -14.05
C SER A 282 5.78 -7.51 -15.30
N ASN A 283 6.53 -7.20 -16.37
CA ASN A 283 5.94 -6.75 -17.64
C ASN A 283 5.08 -7.84 -18.31
N ILE A 284 5.54 -9.09 -18.31
CA ILE A 284 4.74 -10.23 -18.79
C ILE A 284 3.47 -10.36 -17.98
N ASN A 285 3.59 -10.28 -16.65
CA ASN A 285 2.46 -10.43 -15.75
C ASN A 285 1.38 -9.39 -16.02
N MET A 286 1.77 -8.13 -16.25
CA MET A 286 0.86 -7.06 -16.64
C MET A 286 0.13 -7.39 -17.95
N VAL A 287 0.84 -7.86 -18.98
CA VAL A 287 0.23 -8.25 -20.26
C VAL A 287 -0.74 -9.42 -20.07
N LEU A 288 -0.34 -10.47 -19.35
CA LEU A 288 -1.17 -11.63 -19.07
C LEU A 288 -2.45 -11.25 -18.30
N ALA A 289 -2.35 -10.32 -17.35
CA ALA A 289 -3.51 -9.86 -16.58
C ALA A 289 -4.48 -9.06 -17.45
N VAL A 290 -3.97 -8.20 -18.34
CA VAL A 290 -4.80 -7.49 -19.34
C VAL A 290 -5.45 -8.48 -20.31
N VAL A 291 -4.71 -9.50 -20.78
CA VAL A 291 -5.26 -10.55 -21.63
C VAL A 291 -6.40 -11.29 -20.94
N LEU A 292 -6.22 -11.67 -19.68
CA LEU A 292 -7.28 -12.33 -18.90
C LEU A 292 -8.50 -11.43 -18.72
N ALA A 293 -8.30 -10.16 -18.35
CA ALA A 293 -9.38 -9.20 -18.19
C ALA A 293 -10.15 -8.96 -19.49
N LEU A 294 -9.44 -8.78 -20.62
CA LEU A 294 -10.06 -8.64 -21.94
C LEU A 294 -10.80 -9.91 -22.36
N PHE A 295 -10.23 -11.08 -22.07
CA PHE A 295 -10.89 -12.35 -22.33
C PHE A 295 -12.24 -12.42 -21.60
N VAL A 296 -12.26 -12.23 -20.28
CA VAL A 296 -13.50 -12.25 -19.47
C VAL A 296 -14.48 -11.17 -19.91
N PHE A 297 -13.99 -9.98 -20.24
CA PHE A 297 -14.82 -8.87 -20.72
C PHE A 297 -15.54 -9.19 -22.04
N ILE A 298 -14.88 -9.89 -22.96
CA ILE A 298 -15.43 -10.23 -24.29
C ILE A 298 -16.37 -11.43 -24.22
N VAL A 299 -16.01 -12.48 -23.46
CA VAL A 299 -16.82 -13.71 -23.40
C VAL A 299 -17.94 -13.64 -22.35
N GLY A 300 -17.79 -12.75 -21.37
CA GLY A 300 -18.76 -12.50 -20.32
C GLY A 300 -19.86 -11.50 -20.73
N PRO A 301 -20.70 -11.09 -19.78
CA PRO A 301 -21.79 -10.14 -20.01
C PRO A 301 -21.27 -8.70 -20.17
N THR A 302 -20.65 -8.39 -21.32
CA THR A 302 -19.95 -7.11 -21.59
C THR A 302 -20.80 -5.88 -21.26
N VAL A 303 -22.07 -5.85 -21.69
CA VAL A 303 -22.97 -4.70 -21.46
C VAL A 303 -23.29 -4.53 -19.98
N PHE A 304 -23.44 -5.64 -19.23
CA PHE A 304 -23.66 -5.58 -17.79
C PHE A 304 -22.43 -4.99 -17.09
N MET A 305 -21.23 -5.43 -17.44
CA MET A 305 -19.97 -4.88 -16.89
C MET A 305 -19.84 -3.38 -17.17
N LEU A 306 -20.18 -2.94 -18.40
CA LEU A 306 -20.16 -1.51 -18.76
C LEU A 306 -21.20 -0.70 -17.98
N ASN A 307 -22.39 -1.24 -17.75
CA ASN A 307 -23.43 -0.59 -16.94
C ASN A 307 -23.07 -0.55 -15.44
N LEU A 308 -22.29 -1.52 -14.96
CA LEU A 308 -21.79 -1.52 -13.58
C LEU A 308 -20.81 -0.38 -13.32
N VAL A 309 -20.04 0.10 -14.31
CA VAL A 309 -19.06 1.17 -14.10
C VAL A 309 -19.68 2.45 -13.51
N PRO A 310 -20.64 3.13 -14.18
CA PRO A 310 -21.23 4.36 -13.63
C PRO A 310 -22.04 4.08 -12.37
N THR A 311 -22.71 2.92 -12.30
CA THR A 311 -23.52 2.52 -11.13
C THR A 311 -22.63 2.39 -9.89
N SER A 312 -21.51 1.68 -10.01
CA SER A 312 -20.59 1.43 -8.89
C SER A 312 -19.91 2.71 -8.42
N ILE A 313 -19.53 3.60 -9.34
CA ILE A 313 -19.00 4.93 -8.97
C ILE A 313 -20.05 5.73 -8.21
N GLY A 314 -21.29 5.78 -8.71
CA GLY A 314 -22.38 6.54 -8.10
C GLY A 314 -22.69 6.06 -6.69
N THR A 315 -22.86 4.76 -6.51
CA THR A 315 -23.12 4.15 -5.19
C THR A 315 -21.91 4.30 -4.26
N TYR A 316 -20.69 4.08 -4.75
CA TYR A 316 -19.47 4.28 -3.95
C TYR A 316 -19.40 5.70 -3.38
N VAL A 317 -19.62 6.73 -4.20
CA VAL A 317 -19.61 8.12 -3.74
C VAL A 317 -20.75 8.42 -2.76
N GLY A 318 -21.93 7.85 -2.99
CA GLY A 318 -23.08 8.01 -2.09
C GLY A 318 -22.86 7.41 -0.71
N ASP A 319 -22.30 6.19 -0.66
CA ASP A 319 -22.18 5.41 0.58
C ASP A 319 -20.85 5.67 1.31
N LEU A 320 -19.89 6.35 0.68
CA LEU A 320 -18.54 6.59 1.21
C LEU A 320 -18.52 7.12 2.64
N PRO A 321 -19.36 8.11 3.04
CA PRO A 321 -19.33 8.61 4.42
C PRO A 321 -19.73 7.56 5.45
N MET A 322 -20.77 6.77 5.15
CA MET A 322 -21.26 5.72 6.06
C MET A 322 -20.27 4.56 6.13
N MET A 323 -19.75 4.09 4.99
CA MET A 323 -18.71 3.06 4.97
C MET A 323 -17.45 3.49 5.75
N SER A 324 -17.07 4.77 5.63
CA SER A 324 -15.92 5.36 6.35
C SER A 324 -16.11 5.46 7.86
N ALA A 325 -17.36 5.45 8.34
CA ALA A 325 -17.73 5.62 9.74
C ALA A 325 -18.23 4.33 10.42
N ARG A 326 -18.44 3.24 9.66
CA ARG A 326 -18.89 1.95 10.19
C ARG A 326 -17.86 1.40 11.17
N THR A 327 -18.29 1.17 12.41
CA THR A 327 -17.45 0.67 13.50
C THR A 327 -18.19 -0.39 14.32
N SER A 328 -17.47 -1.05 15.23
CA SER A 328 -18.03 -2.02 16.19
C SER A 328 -19.13 -1.47 17.10
N ALA A 329 -19.41 -0.16 17.06
CA ALA A 329 -20.51 0.48 17.78
C ALA A 329 -21.90 -0.04 17.34
N GLU A 330 -22.02 -0.56 16.12
CA GLU A 330 -23.26 -1.15 15.58
C GLU A 330 -23.58 -2.54 16.15
N GLY A 331 -22.61 -3.20 16.80
CA GLY A 331 -22.80 -4.50 17.44
C GLY A 331 -21.70 -5.51 17.11
N THR A 332 -21.85 -6.72 17.66
CA THR A 332 -20.89 -7.81 17.50
C THR A 332 -20.85 -8.33 16.06
N GLU A 333 -22.00 -8.40 15.38
CA GLU A 333 -22.07 -8.81 13.97
C GLU A 333 -21.24 -7.87 13.07
N THR A 334 -21.43 -6.55 13.23
CA THR A 334 -20.61 -5.56 12.52
C THR A 334 -19.13 -5.68 12.87
N ARG A 335 -18.78 -5.91 14.14
CA ARG A 335 -17.38 -6.11 14.54
C ARG A 335 -16.75 -7.31 13.84
N ASP A 336 -17.46 -8.43 13.80
CA ASP A 336 -16.92 -9.67 13.22
C ASP A 336 -16.82 -9.55 11.69
N TRP A 337 -17.79 -8.89 11.04
CA TRP A 337 -17.70 -8.52 9.62
C TRP A 337 -16.53 -7.56 9.34
N LEU A 338 -16.33 -6.53 10.16
CA LEU A 338 -15.20 -5.61 10.04
C LEU A 338 -13.87 -6.35 10.18
N ALA A 339 -13.76 -7.34 11.07
CA ALA A 339 -12.56 -8.15 11.23
C ALA A 339 -12.25 -8.98 9.98
N GLY A 340 -13.26 -9.59 9.35
CA GLY A 340 -13.10 -10.38 8.13
C GLY A 340 -12.88 -9.56 6.85
N TRP A 341 -13.25 -8.27 6.85
CA TRP A 341 -13.19 -7.40 5.67
C TRP A 341 -12.44 -6.11 5.94
N THR A 342 -13.14 -5.05 6.36
CA THR A 342 -12.62 -3.68 6.38
C THR A 342 -11.34 -3.50 7.22
N VAL A 343 -11.31 -4.01 8.44
CA VAL A 343 -10.14 -3.90 9.32
C VAL A 343 -9.03 -4.84 8.87
N PHE A 344 -9.35 -6.02 8.32
CA PHE A 344 -8.36 -6.87 7.66
C PHE A 344 -7.67 -6.12 6.52
N TYR A 345 -8.43 -5.50 5.61
CA TYR A 345 -7.86 -4.69 4.53
C TYR A 345 -7.04 -3.52 5.06
N TRP A 346 -7.52 -2.75 6.04
CA TRP A 346 -6.73 -1.66 6.63
C TRP A 346 -5.43 -2.13 7.25
N ALA A 347 -5.46 -3.23 8.00
CA ALA A 347 -4.25 -3.83 8.55
C ALA A 347 -3.29 -4.28 7.44
N TRP A 348 -3.81 -4.97 6.44
CA TRP A 348 -3.02 -5.46 5.31
C TRP A 348 -2.40 -4.30 4.52
N TRP A 349 -3.16 -3.27 4.18
CA TRP A 349 -2.66 -2.09 3.47
C TRP A 349 -1.62 -1.33 4.28
N LEU A 350 -1.86 -1.11 5.57
CA LEU A 350 -0.88 -0.47 6.46
C LEU A 350 0.43 -1.26 6.51
N SER A 351 0.34 -2.58 6.57
CA SER A 351 1.50 -3.47 6.64
C SER A 351 2.36 -3.45 5.37
N TRP A 352 1.76 -3.11 4.22
CA TRP A 352 2.43 -3.02 2.93
C TRP A 352 3.03 -1.64 2.63
N THR A 353 2.77 -0.63 3.46
CA THR A 353 3.20 0.74 3.15
C THR A 353 4.71 0.94 3.05
N PRO A 354 5.60 0.28 3.82
CA PRO A 354 7.03 0.50 3.65
C PRO A 354 7.50 0.09 2.25
N PHE A 355 6.95 -1.01 1.74
CA PHE A 355 7.25 -1.50 0.40
C PHE A 355 6.65 -0.60 -0.68
N VAL A 356 5.33 -0.42 -0.68
CA VAL A 356 4.64 0.32 -1.74
C VAL A 356 5.02 1.80 -1.70
N GLY A 357 5.15 2.38 -0.52
CA GLY A 357 5.56 3.77 -0.33
C GLY A 357 6.94 4.06 -0.88
N MET A 358 7.94 3.20 -0.64
CA MET A 358 9.27 3.36 -1.25
C MET A 358 9.23 3.29 -2.78
N PHE A 359 8.48 2.33 -3.32
CA PHE A 359 8.34 2.20 -4.77
C PHE A 359 7.73 3.46 -5.40
N ILE A 360 6.60 3.92 -4.85
CA ILE A 360 5.90 5.11 -5.35
C ILE A 360 6.76 6.36 -5.18
N ALA A 361 7.49 6.49 -4.06
CA ALA A 361 8.42 7.59 -3.84
C ALA A 361 9.46 7.65 -4.97
N ARG A 362 10.10 6.52 -5.26
CA ARG A 362 11.18 6.42 -6.25
C ARG A 362 10.76 6.84 -7.65
N ILE A 363 9.58 6.40 -8.10
CA ILE A 363 9.10 6.75 -9.44
C ILE A 363 8.56 8.18 -9.55
N SER A 364 8.44 8.91 -8.43
CA SER A 364 7.76 10.21 -8.37
C SER A 364 8.68 11.41 -8.13
N ARG A 365 10.00 11.22 -8.25
CA ARG A 365 10.99 12.30 -8.16
C ARG A 365 10.70 13.44 -9.15
N GLY A 366 10.79 14.68 -8.67
CA GLY A 366 10.52 15.91 -9.45
C GLY A 366 9.03 16.21 -9.67
N ARG A 367 8.10 15.40 -9.16
CA ARG A 367 6.66 15.70 -9.20
C ARG A 367 6.26 16.62 -8.06
N THR A 368 5.24 17.45 -8.26
CA THR A 368 4.63 18.20 -7.15
C THR A 368 3.80 17.28 -6.25
N ILE A 369 3.62 17.64 -4.98
CA ILE A 369 2.74 16.91 -4.05
C ILE A 369 1.34 16.71 -4.64
N ARG A 370 0.78 17.73 -5.30
CA ARG A 370 -0.54 17.62 -5.94
C ARG A 370 -0.56 16.58 -7.05
N GLN A 371 0.44 16.60 -7.94
CA GLN A 371 0.55 15.60 -9.00
C GLN A 371 0.70 14.20 -8.41
N PHE A 372 1.61 14.04 -7.44
CA PHE A 372 1.84 12.80 -6.71
C PHE A 372 0.54 12.22 -6.16
N VAL A 373 -0.15 12.96 -5.28
CA VAL A 373 -1.38 12.48 -4.63
C VAL A 373 -2.46 12.15 -5.67
N THR A 374 -2.63 13.01 -6.68
CA THR A 374 -3.65 12.79 -7.72
C THR A 374 -3.40 11.49 -8.50
N GLY A 375 -2.15 11.24 -8.91
CA GLY A 375 -1.84 10.01 -9.66
C GLY A 375 -1.90 8.76 -8.77
N VAL A 376 -1.36 8.83 -7.55
CA VAL A 376 -1.39 7.70 -6.60
C VAL A 376 -2.81 7.28 -6.27
N LEU A 377 -3.73 8.24 -6.07
CA LEU A 377 -5.12 7.92 -5.77
C LEU A 377 -5.90 7.46 -7.01
N LEU A 378 -5.82 8.20 -8.13
CA LEU A 378 -6.74 7.99 -9.24
C LEU A 378 -6.33 6.85 -10.18
N VAL A 379 -5.04 6.71 -10.50
CA VAL A 379 -4.59 5.72 -11.50
C VAL A 379 -4.93 4.31 -11.04
N PRO A 380 -4.51 3.87 -9.84
CA PRO A 380 -4.77 2.50 -9.43
C PRO A 380 -6.24 2.27 -9.05
N SER A 381 -6.94 3.28 -8.52
CA SER A 381 -8.38 3.18 -8.26
C SER A 381 -9.19 2.90 -9.54
N LEU A 382 -8.78 3.46 -10.67
CA LEU A 382 -9.40 3.17 -11.97
C LEU A 382 -9.14 1.71 -12.41
N VAL A 383 -7.94 1.19 -12.13
CA VAL A 383 -7.61 -0.22 -12.39
C VAL A 383 -8.50 -1.14 -11.56
N SER A 384 -8.59 -0.89 -10.25
CA SER A 384 -9.48 -1.63 -9.34
C SER A 384 -10.92 -1.58 -9.85
N LEU A 385 -11.43 -0.39 -10.19
CA LEU A 385 -12.79 -0.21 -10.69
C LEU A 385 -13.07 -1.09 -11.92
N VAL A 386 -12.21 -1.01 -12.94
CA VAL A 386 -12.36 -1.80 -14.16
C VAL A 386 -12.27 -3.29 -13.86
N TRP A 387 -11.30 -3.70 -13.04
CA TRP A 387 -11.09 -5.10 -12.67
C TRP A 387 -12.32 -5.70 -11.97
N PHE A 388 -12.83 -5.05 -10.92
CA PHE A 388 -14.01 -5.55 -10.21
C PHE A 388 -15.28 -5.50 -11.06
N CYS A 389 -15.44 -4.50 -11.93
CA CYS A 389 -16.58 -4.48 -12.87
C CYS A 389 -16.52 -5.64 -13.86
N ILE A 390 -15.33 -6.10 -14.25
CA ILE A 390 -15.17 -7.26 -15.14
C ILE A 390 -15.40 -8.56 -14.38
N PHE A 391 -14.59 -8.85 -13.35
CA PHE A 391 -14.59 -10.15 -12.68
C PHE A 391 -15.75 -10.28 -11.68
N GLY A 392 -15.91 -9.34 -10.77
CA GLY A 392 -17.03 -9.28 -9.84
C GLY A 392 -18.36 -9.14 -10.56
N GLY A 393 -18.40 -8.31 -11.62
CA GLY A 393 -19.57 -8.18 -12.48
C GLY A 393 -19.95 -9.48 -13.21
N ALA A 394 -18.98 -10.22 -13.77
CA ALA A 394 -19.22 -11.53 -14.34
C ALA A 394 -19.81 -12.51 -13.32
N ALA A 395 -19.24 -12.59 -12.12
CA ALA A 395 -19.69 -13.50 -11.07
C ALA A 395 -21.10 -13.16 -10.56
N ILE A 396 -21.37 -11.88 -10.29
CA ILE A 396 -22.71 -11.42 -9.88
C ILE A 396 -23.73 -11.73 -10.98
N HIS A 397 -23.39 -11.52 -12.25
CA HIS A 397 -24.28 -11.85 -13.34
C HIS A 397 -24.59 -13.35 -13.40
N LEU A 398 -23.56 -14.21 -13.30
CA LEU A 398 -23.72 -15.66 -13.26
C LEU A 398 -24.65 -16.10 -12.12
N GLN A 399 -24.43 -15.57 -10.92
CA GLN A 399 -25.29 -15.79 -9.75
C GLN A 399 -26.74 -15.42 -10.03
N LYS A 400 -26.98 -14.24 -10.61
CA LYS A 400 -28.33 -13.77 -10.95
C LYS A 400 -29.00 -14.61 -12.04
N THR A 401 -28.21 -15.21 -12.93
CA THR A 401 -28.70 -16.08 -14.00
C THR A 401 -28.81 -17.55 -13.61
N GLY A 402 -28.51 -17.91 -12.36
CA GLY A 402 -28.75 -19.24 -11.79
C GLY A 402 -27.53 -20.16 -11.69
N THR A 403 -26.32 -19.67 -12.02
CA THR A 403 -25.07 -20.39 -11.72
C THR A 403 -24.60 -19.98 -10.34
N ASP A 404 -24.60 -20.91 -9.38
CA ASP A 404 -24.23 -20.61 -7.99
C ASP A 404 -22.72 -20.48 -7.82
N ILE A 405 -22.22 -19.25 -7.93
CA ILE A 405 -20.82 -18.87 -7.66
C ILE A 405 -20.62 -18.59 -6.17
N ALA A 406 -21.62 -18.04 -5.50
CA ALA A 406 -21.55 -17.73 -4.07
C ALA A 406 -21.43 -19.00 -3.20
N GLY A 407 -22.09 -20.08 -3.61
CA GLY A 407 -22.04 -21.39 -2.95
C GLY A 407 -20.80 -22.23 -3.25
N ALA A 408 -19.77 -21.67 -3.90
CA ALA A 408 -18.50 -22.37 -4.11
C ALA A 408 -17.88 -22.84 -2.79
N ALA A 409 -17.10 -23.92 -2.84
CA ALA A 409 -16.55 -24.57 -1.65
C ALA A 409 -15.64 -23.64 -0.83
N THR A 410 -14.86 -22.80 -1.51
CA THR A 410 -13.94 -21.84 -0.86
C THR A 410 -13.82 -20.52 -1.64
N PRO A 411 -13.44 -19.40 -1.00
CA PRO A 411 -13.28 -18.11 -1.69
C PRO A 411 -12.31 -18.16 -2.88
N GLU A 412 -11.19 -18.87 -2.75
CA GLU A 412 -10.21 -19.02 -3.82
C GLU A 412 -10.74 -19.81 -5.04
N SER A 413 -11.71 -20.70 -4.85
CA SER A 413 -12.32 -21.47 -5.94
C SER A 413 -13.26 -20.64 -6.82
N GLN A 414 -13.86 -19.57 -6.27
CA GLN A 414 -14.89 -18.77 -6.95
C GLN A 414 -14.43 -18.15 -8.27
N LEU A 415 -13.16 -17.73 -8.36
CA LEU A 415 -12.58 -17.25 -9.61
C LEU A 415 -12.57 -18.35 -10.68
N PHE A 416 -12.15 -19.56 -10.32
CA PHE A 416 -12.06 -20.67 -11.25
C PHE A 416 -13.45 -21.18 -11.65
N ASP A 417 -14.41 -21.21 -10.72
CA ASP A 417 -15.80 -21.55 -11.00
C ASP A 417 -16.46 -20.54 -11.94
N THR A 418 -16.15 -19.25 -11.75
CA THR A 418 -16.56 -18.19 -12.69
C THR A 418 -15.97 -18.43 -14.08
N LEU A 419 -14.69 -18.80 -14.18
CA LEU A 419 -14.05 -19.12 -15.45
C LEU A 419 -14.59 -20.41 -16.08
N ALA A 420 -15.05 -21.37 -15.28
CA ALA A 420 -15.66 -22.61 -15.75
C ALA A 420 -16.97 -22.39 -16.50
N ALA A 421 -17.66 -21.28 -16.25
CA ALA A 421 -18.86 -20.88 -16.99
C ALA A 421 -18.57 -20.34 -18.41
N TYR A 422 -17.30 -20.09 -18.75
CA TYR A 422 -16.88 -19.50 -20.02
C TYR A 422 -16.04 -20.48 -20.88
N PRO A 423 -15.94 -20.25 -22.20
CA PRO A 423 -15.10 -21.09 -23.08
C PRO A 423 -13.64 -21.10 -22.66
N ALA A 424 -12.89 -22.16 -23.00
CA ALA A 424 -11.46 -22.26 -22.68
C ALA A 424 -11.11 -22.14 -21.17
N ALA A 425 -12.05 -22.52 -20.29
CA ALA A 425 -11.90 -22.49 -18.83
C ALA A 425 -10.55 -23.03 -18.35
N THR A 426 -10.14 -24.23 -18.79
CA THR A 426 -8.85 -24.82 -18.39
C THR A 426 -7.65 -23.94 -18.75
N ALA A 427 -7.64 -23.34 -19.94
CA ALA A 427 -6.56 -22.45 -20.37
C ALA A 427 -6.54 -21.17 -19.54
N ALA A 428 -7.72 -20.60 -19.24
CA ALA A 428 -7.84 -19.44 -18.36
C ALA A 428 -7.40 -19.76 -16.91
N SER A 429 -7.77 -20.92 -16.37
CA SER A 429 -7.34 -21.37 -15.04
C SER A 429 -5.83 -21.58 -14.95
N VAL A 430 -5.21 -22.18 -15.98
CA VAL A 430 -3.75 -22.28 -16.07
C VAL A 430 -3.09 -20.90 -16.13
N LEU A 431 -3.66 -19.98 -16.92
CA LEU A 431 -3.20 -18.61 -17.00
C LEU A 431 -3.25 -17.91 -15.63
N VAL A 432 -4.34 -18.06 -14.87
CA VAL A 432 -4.49 -17.55 -13.51
C VAL A 432 -3.40 -18.12 -12.59
N MET A 433 -3.16 -19.44 -12.61
CA MET A 433 -2.10 -20.03 -11.78
C MET A 433 -0.70 -19.48 -12.13
N VAL A 434 -0.41 -19.30 -13.41
CA VAL A 434 0.86 -18.69 -13.86
C VAL A 434 0.97 -17.24 -13.39
N LEU A 435 -0.09 -16.44 -13.54
CA LEU A 435 -0.15 -15.05 -13.07
C LEU A 435 0.14 -14.96 -11.57
N VAL A 436 -0.54 -15.78 -10.77
CA VAL A 436 -0.37 -15.81 -9.31
C VAL A 436 1.04 -16.25 -8.93
N ALA A 437 1.61 -17.26 -9.61
CA ALA A 437 2.98 -17.71 -9.37
C ALA A 437 4.02 -16.60 -9.66
N ILE A 438 3.84 -15.85 -10.76
CA ILE A 438 4.72 -14.73 -11.10
C ILE A 438 4.56 -13.59 -10.08
N PHE A 439 3.33 -13.25 -9.68
CA PHE A 439 3.10 -12.25 -8.62
C PHE A 439 3.70 -12.68 -7.27
N PHE A 440 3.64 -13.97 -6.94
CA PHE A 440 4.25 -14.50 -5.73
C PHE A 440 5.76 -14.24 -5.74
N VAL A 441 6.44 -14.65 -6.81
CA VAL A 441 7.91 -14.54 -6.91
C VAL A 441 8.35 -13.08 -6.94
N SER A 442 7.69 -12.24 -7.76
CA SER A 442 8.03 -10.81 -7.87
C SER A 442 7.67 -10.01 -6.61
N GLY A 443 6.56 -10.31 -5.96
CA GLY A 443 6.15 -9.69 -4.70
C GLY A 443 7.07 -10.06 -3.54
N ALA A 444 7.43 -11.34 -3.42
CA ALA A 444 8.40 -11.81 -2.43
C ALA A 444 9.76 -11.13 -2.61
N ASP A 445 10.21 -10.96 -3.86
CA ASP A 445 11.46 -10.27 -4.17
C ASP A 445 11.45 -8.81 -3.72
N ALA A 446 10.42 -8.07 -4.12
CA ALA A 446 10.32 -6.65 -3.82
C ALA A 446 10.20 -6.38 -2.30
N ALA A 447 9.41 -7.19 -1.59
CA ALA A 447 9.30 -7.11 -0.13
C ALA A 447 10.62 -7.45 0.58
N SER A 448 11.35 -8.47 0.10
CA SER A 448 12.63 -8.89 0.67
C SER A 448 13.73 -7.84 0.51
N ILE A 449 13.76 -7.17 -0.64
CA ILE A 449 14.67 -6.03 -0.88
C ILE A 449 14.36 -4.89 0.09
N VAL A 450 13.08 -4.59 0.33
CA VAL A 450 12.70 -3.51 1.27
C VAL A 450 13.08 -3.84 2.70
N MET A 451 12.78 -5.05 3.19
CA MET A 451 13.22 -5.48 4.52
C MET A 451 14.75 -5.52 4.64
N GLY A 452 15.43 -5.90 3.56
CA GLY A 452 16.89 -5.85 3.47
C GLY A 452 17.43 -4.42 3.58
N SER A 453 16.84 -3.48 2.85
CA SER A 453 17.22 -2.06 2.88
C SER A 453 17.07 -1.47 4.28
N LEU A 454 15.93 -1.70 4.93
CA LEU A 454 15.67 -1.27 6.31
C LEU A 454 16.63 -1.93 7.31
N SER A 455 17.02 -3.18 7.07
CA SER A 455 18.01 -3.92 7.89
C SER A 455 19.44 -3.43 7.67
N GLU A 456 19.72 -2.75 6.57
CA GLU A 456 21.05 -2.28 6.14
C GLU A 456 21.12 -0.75 6.05
N ARG A 457 20.45 -0.04 6.98
CA ARG A 457 20.53 1.42 7.16
C ARG A 457 20.06 2.22 5.93
N GLY A 458 19.08 1.71 5.20
CA GLY A 458 18.53 2.36 4.01
C GLY A 458 19.38 2.14 2.75
N ALA A 459 20.17 1.06 2.71
CA ALA A 459 20.93 0.69 1.52
C ALA A 459 20.00 0.50 0.31
N LEU A 460 20.32 1.16 -0.81
CA LEU A 460 19.57 1.04 -2.07
C LEU A 460 19.64 -0.38 -2.65
N GLU A 461 20.79 -1.03 -2.49
CA GLU A 461 21.05 -2.41 -2.89
C GLU A 461 21.51 -3.19 -1.66
N PRO A 462 20.59 -3.78 -0.89
CA PRO A 462 20.96 -4.57 0.28
C PRO A 462 21.67 -5.87 -0.12
N SER A 463 22.44 -6.43 0.80
CA SER A 463 23.17 -7.67 0.55
C SER A 463 22.22 -8.84 0.24
N LYS A 464 22.64 -9.71 -0.70
CA LYS A 464 21.87 -10.89 -1.10
C LYS A 464 21.51 -11.80 0.09
N ALA A 465 22.40 -11.91 1.08
CA ALA A 465 22.16 -12.73 2.26
C ALA A 465 20.95 -12.23 3.08
N THR A 466 20.85 -10.91 3.29
CA THR A 466 19.73 -10.30 4.02
C THR A 466 18.42 -10.44 3.23
N VAL A 467 18.46 -10.26 1.90
CA VAL A 467 17.29 -10.46 1.02
C VAL A 467 16.80 -11.92 1.07
N ILE A 468 17.71 -12.89 0.95
CA ILE A 468 17.36 -14.32 1.02
C ILE A 468 16.76 -14.67 2.38
N PHE A 469 17.36 -14.18 3.47
CA PHE A 469 16.85 -14.43 4.83
C PHE A 469 15.40 -13.94 4.97
N TRP A 470 15.12 -12.69 4.59
CA TRP A 470 13.78 -12.13 4.71
C TRP A 470 12.76 -12.79 3.80
N GLY A 471 13.15 -13.16 2.58
CA GLY A 471 12.21 -13.83 1.69
C GLY A 471 11.88 -15.26 2.10
N VAL A 472 12.87 -16.01 2.61
CA VAL A 472 12.62 -17.34 3.21
C VAL A 472 11.77 -17.21 4.48
N ALA A 473 12.06 -16.23 5.34
CA ALA A 473 11.27 -15.94 6.52
C ALA A 473 9.81 -15.60 6.15
N THR A 474 9.59 -14.80 5.11
CA THR A 474 8.24 -14.44 4.64
C THR A 474 7.45 -15.65 4.17
N GLY A 475 8.06 -16.52 3.35
CA GLY A 475 7.42 -17.76 2.92
C GLY A 475 7.11 -18.70 4.09
N ALA A 476 8.02 -18.81 5.05
CA ALA A 476 7.80 -19.60 6.26
C ALA A 476 6.67 -19.01 7.14
N VAL A 477 6.60 -17.69 7.28
CA VAL A 477 5.53 -17.01 8.04
C VAL A 477 4.19 -17.24 7.33
N ALA A 478 4.12 -17.15 6.00
CA ALA A 478 2.91 -17.45 5.24
C ALA A 478 2.43 -18.88 5.50
N ALA A 479 3.35 -19.86 5.49
CA ALA A 479 3.01 -21.25 5.81
C ALA A 479 2.47 -21.40 7.24
N VAL A 480 3.10 -20.76 8.23
CA VAL A 480 2.61 -20.78 9.63
C VAL A 480 1.23 -20.14 9.75
N MET A 481 0.99 -19.00 9.11
CA MET A 481 -0.30 -18.30 9.16
C MET A 481 -1.43 -19.16 8.59
N LEU A 482 -1.19 -19.87 7.49
CA LEU A 482 -2.16 -20.79 6.89
C LEU A 482 -2.41 -22.01 7.80
N LEU A 483 -1.36 -22.57 8.40
CA LEU A 483 -1.49 -23.68 9.35
C LEU A 483 -2.30 -23.31 10.58
N VAL A 484 -2.19 -22.07 11.05
CA VAL A 484 -2.96 -21.54 12.18
C VAL A 484 -4.46 -21.49 11.88
N GLY A 485 -4.86 -21.21 10.63
CA GLY A 485 -6.26 -21.20 10.21
C GLY A 485 -6.91 -22.58 10.16
N GLY A 486 -6.12 -23.65 10.10
CA GLY A 486 -6.64 -25.02 10.10
C GLY A 486 -7.46 -25.32 8.84
N GLU A 487 -8.76 -25.60 9.01
CA GLU A 487 -9.70 -25.83 7.91
C GLU A 487 -10.05 -24.53 7.17
N ASP A 488 -10.07 -23.39 7.87
CA ASP A 488 -10.21 -22.06 7.27
C ASP A 488 -8.85 -21.35 7.29
N ALA A 489 -7.98 -21.75 6.37
CA ALA A 489 -6.62 -21.20 6.25
C ALA A 489 -6.61 -19.67 6.06
N LEU A 490 -7.66 -19.11 5.46
CA LEU A 490 -7.80 -17.67 5.26
C LEU A 490 -7.95 -16.93 6.60
N SER A 491 -8.72 -17.46 7.55
CA SER A 491 -8.91 -16.86 8.87
C SER A 491 -7.58 -16.64 9.62
N GLY A 492 -6.64 -17.58 9.51
CA GLY A 492 -5.32 -17.49 10.13
C GLY A 492 -4.49 -16.34 9.54
N LEU A 493 -4.55 -16.17 8.22
CA LEU A 493 -3.91 -15.04 7.54
C LEU A 493 -4.47 -13.70 8.02
N GLN A 494 -5.80 -13.58 8.07
CA GLN A 494 -6.48 -12.35 8.46
C GLN A 494 -6.17 -11.97 9.91
N THR A 495 -6.31 -12.94 10.82
CA THR A 495 -6.11 -12.78 12.27
C THR A 495 -4.70 -12.25 12.58
N ILE A 496 -3.68 -12.94 12.08
CA ILE A 496 -2.28 -12.60 12.38
C ILE A 496 -1.90 -11.25 11.75
N THR A 497 -2.41 -10.95 10.55
CA THR A 497 -2.16 -9.67 9.87
C THR A 497 -2.70 -8.49 10.68
N ILE A 498 -3.93 -8.59 11.20
CA ILE A 498 -4.55 -7.52 12.01
C ILE A 498 -3.74 -7.27 13.29
N VAL A 499 -3.41 -8.33 14.00
CA VAL A 499 -2.65 -8.24 15.27
C VAL A 499 -1.26 -7.66 15.02
N ALA A 500 -0.57 -8.11 13.97
CA ALA A 500 0.76 -7.63 13.64
C ALA A 500 0.79 -6.16 13.17
N ALA A 501 -0.28 -5.68 12.52
CA ALA A 501 -0.36 -4.32 12.01
C ALA A 501 -0.66 -3.27 13.09
N LEU A 502 -1.28 -3.65 14.22
CA LEU A 502 -1.75 -2.72 15.24
C LEU A 502 -0.67 -1.72 15.74
N PRO A 503 0.56 -2.14 16.10
CA PRO A 503 1.60 -1.19 16.51
C PRO A 503 1.99 -0.22 15.39
N PHE A 504 1.95 -0.69 14.15
CA PHE A 504 2.37 0.09 12.99
C PHE A 504 1.34 1.15 12.59
N VAL A 505 0.05 0.96 12.91
CA VAL A 505 -0.98 2.01 12.77
C VAL A 505 -0.58 3.28 13.52
N VAL A 506 -0.04 3.15 14.74
CA VAL A 506 0.39 4.29 15.57
C VAL A 506 1.59 4.99 14.94
N VAL A 507 2.54 4.22 14.39
CA VAL A 507 3.67 4.76 13.61
C VAL A 507 3.14 5.57 12.43
N MET A 508 2.19 5.05 11.67
CA MET A 508 1.62 5.73 10.51
C MET A 508 0.93 7.05 10.88
N VAL A 509 0.20 7.12 11.99
CA VAL A 509 -0.39 8.37 12.49
C VAL A 509 0.72 9.37 12.85
N GLY A 510 1.75 8.93 13.57
CA GLY A 510 2.91 9.77 13.89
C GLY A 510 3.64 10.29 12.65
N LEU A 511 3.74 9.47 11.61
CA LEU A 511 4.35 9.83 10.33
C LEU A 511 3.57 10.95 9.62
N ALA A 512 2.24 10.89 9.61
CA ALA A 512 1.41 11.96 9.04
C ALA A 512 1.63 13.30 9.77
N VAL A 513 1.73 13.27 11.11
CA VAL A 513 2.03 14.48 11.90
C VAL A 513 3.44 15.00 11.62
N ALA A 514 4.43 14.10 11.52
CA ALA A 514 5.81 14.46 11.19
C ALA A 514 5.89 15.15 9.83
N LEU A 515 5.19 14.60 8.83
CA LEU A 515 5.14 15.12 7.48
C LEU A 515 4.58 16.55 7.43
N VAL A 516 3.47 16.83 8.12
CA VAL A 516 2.92 18.21 8.16
C VAL A 516 3.90 19.19 8.80
N LYS A 517 4.54 18.78 9.89
CA LYS A 517 5.52 19.62 10.57
C LYS A 517 6.70 19.94 9.65
N ASP A 518 7.14 18.96 8.87
CA ASP A 518 8.25 19.10 7.92
C ASP A 518 7.90 19.95 6.70
N LEU A 519 6.70 19.79 6.16
CA LEU A 519 6.20 20.59 5.04
C LEU A 519 5.95 22.04 5.45
N SER A 520 5.57 22.27 6.70
CA SER A 520 5.33 23.62 7.24
C SER A 520 6.60 24.46 7.33
N SER A 521 7.77 23.83 7.38
CA SER A 521 9.09 24.48 7.35
C SER A 521 9.76 24.41 5.97
N ASP A 522 9.05 24.00 4.92
CA ASP A 522 9.61 23.99 3.56
C ASP A 522 9.93 25.41 3.08
N PRO A 523 11.08 25.64 2.41
CA PRO A 523 11.45 26.95 1.88
C PRO A 523 10.37 27.62 1.03
N MET A 524 9.59 26.87 0.25
CA MET A 524 8.50 27.45 -0.54
C MET A 524 7.35 27.97 0.31
N VAL A 525 7.05 27.29 1.43
CA VAL A 525 6.01 27.71 2.37
C VAL A 525 6.47 28.95 3.12
N VAL A 526 7.71 28.95 3.60
CA VAL A 526 8.34 30.09 4.29
C VAL A 526 8.45 31.30 3.36
N ARG A 527 8.90 31.10 2.12
CA ARG A 527 9.01 32.16 1.10
C ARG A 527 7.66 32.82 0.83
N ARG A 528 6.59 32.01 0.71
CA ARG A 528 5.24 32.53 0.50
C ARG A 528 4.75 33.32 1.71
N GLN A 529 4.96 32.83 2.93
CA GLN A 529 4.56 33.56 4.14
C GLN A 529 5.30 34.90 4.25
N TYR A 530 6.62 34.88 4.08
CA TYR A 530 7.44 36.09 4.10
C TYR A 530 7.00 37.10 3.05
N ALA A 531 6.71 36.66 1.83
CA ALA A 531 6.23 37.54 0.77
C ALA A 531 4.87 38.18 1.11
N LEU A 532 3.94 37.42 1.70
CA LEU A 532 2.64 37.94 2.12
C LEU A 532 2.81 38.98 3.24
N ASP A 533 3.58 38.66 4.28
CA ASP A 533 3.79 39.54 5.42
C ASP A 533 4.53 40.83 5.02
N ALA A 534 5.54 40.73 4.16
CA ALA A 534 6.29 41.88 3.67
C ALA A 534 5.45 42.80 2.78
N VAL A 535 4.64 42.23 1.87
CA VAL A 535 3.75 43.02 1.01
C VAL A 535 2.63 43.64 1.83
N ASP A 536 2.01 42.90 2.76
CA ASP A 536 0.95 43.41 3.61
C ASP A 536 1.44 44.58 4.47
N ALA A 537 2.60 44.42 5.13
CA ALA A 537 3.21 45.49 5.91
C ALA A 537 3.55 46.72 5.05
N ALA A 538 4.10 46.52 3.86
CA ALA A 538 4.43 47.60 2.93
C ALA A 538 3.18 48.35 2.43
N VAL A 539 2.09 47.62 2.14
CA VAL A 539 0.81 48.20 1.71
C VAL A 539 0.16 48.97 2.87
N VAL A 540 0.11 48.40 4.07
CA VAL A 540 -0.46 49.07 5.25
C VAL A 540 0.31 50.35 5.58
N ALA A 541 1.64 50.29 5.59
CA ALA A 541 2.47 51.47 5.84
C ALA A 541 2.30 52.52 4.73
N GLY A 542 2.36 52.10 3.46
CA GLY A 542 2.21 52.97 2.30
C GLY A 542 0.87 53.71 2.29
N VAL A 543 -0.24 53.01 2.51
CA VAL A 543 -1.57 53.62 2.59
C VAL A 543 -1.71 54.55 3.79
N THR A 544 -1.13 54.18 4.94
CA THR A 544 -1.21 55.00 6.16
C THR A 544 -0.43 56.30 6.04
N GLU A 545 0.75 56.28 5.42
CA GLU A 545 1.64 57.44 5.33
C GLU A 545 1.43 58.29 4.07
N HIS A 546 1.00 57.65 2.97
CA HIS A 546 0.97 58.27 1.64
C HIS A 546 -0.37 58.14 0.92
N GLY A 547 -1.38 57.49 1.51
CA GLY A 547 -2.68 57.26 0.87
C GLY A 547 -2.56 56.40 -0.38
N ASP A 548 -3.16 56.83 -1.49
CA ASP A 548 -3.10 56.09 -2.76
C ASP A 548 -1.77 56.32 -3.53
N ASP A 549 -0.94 57.26 -3.08
CA ASP A 549 0.27 57.71 -3.79
C ASP A 549 1.56 57.04 -3.26
N PHE A 550 1.63 55.70 -3.30
CA PHE A 550 2.84 54.96 -2.91
C PHE A 550 3.25 53.88 -3.92
N VAL A 551 4.53 53.48 -3.84
CA VAL A 551 5.11 52.37 -4.63
C VAL A 551 5.95 51.46 -3.72
N ILE A 552 6.07 50.18 -4.07
CA ILE A 552 6.89 49.20 -3.34
C ILE A 552 8.16 48.88 -4.17
N PRO A 553 9.30 49.52 -3.88
CA PRO A 553 10.55 49.24 -4.60
C PRO A 553 11.23 47.96 -4.08
N VAL A 554 11.92 47.24 -4.96
CA VAL A 554 12.78 46.09 -4.59
C VAL A 554 14.23 46.51 -4.81
N GLU A 555 14.92 46.87 -3.73
CA GLU A 555 16.29 47.39 -3.76
C GLU A 555 17.20 46.62 -2.80
N LYS A 556 18.52 46.66 -3.04
CA LYS A 556 19.49 46.07 -2.11
C LYS A 556 19.54 46.93 -0.84
N ASP A 557 19.46 46.30 0.33
CA ASP A 557 19.68 46.99 1.60
C ASP A 557 21.05 47.70 1.57
N PRO A 558 21.10 49.03 1.74
CA PRO A 558 22.35 49.79 1.74
C PRO A 558 23.34 49.33 2.82
N ASN A 559 22.86 48.68 3.88
CA ASN A 559 23.65 48.15 4.98
C ASN A 559 23.99 46.66 4.84
N ALA A 560 23.54 45.98 3.78
CA ALA A 560 23.92 44.59 3.54
C ALA A 560 25.35 44.53 3.00
N ASP A 561 26.29 44.15 3.88
CA ASP A 561 27.69 43.87 3.57
C ASP A 561 27.80 42.90 2.38
N ALA A 562 28.77 43.18 1.50
CA ALA A 562 28.88 42.61 0.15
C ALA A 562 29.31 41.15 0.09
#